data_AF-A0A8T0A220-F1
#
_entry.id   AF-A0A8T0A220-F1
#
_cell.length_a   1.000
_cell.length_b   1.000
_cell.length_c   1.000
_cell.angle_alpha   90.00
_cell.angle_beta   90.00
_cell.angle_gamma   90.00
#
_symmetry.space_group_name_H-M   'P 1'
#
loop_
_entity.id
_entity.type
_entity.pdbx_description
1 polymer ?
#
loop_
_entity_poly.entity_id
_entity_poly.type
_entity_poly.pdbx_seq_one_letter_code
_entity_poly.pdbx_strand_id
1 'polypeptide(L)'
;MSQKHVKQAARGQRQIYEENRQTIIAYSAVSAVSLSIVGILNFFVFNASRGDWIGLIISFFCQLCSIGLMSSMMKGIRNEKNQIIDAGLDLNDPQAFGEYCKDVIILSVLVQIGSLFSVYFYFLMFLLPMFGIYKLWTKLLGPWFFAPAPELDENNDGKKKKRKEKTVYLRR
;
A
#
# COMPACT_ATOMS: atom_id res chain seq x y z
N MET A 1 -23.20 -10.98 13.62
CA MET A 1 -23.39 -11.52 12.26
C MET A 1 -22.02 -11.74 11.65
N SER A 2 -21.60 -12.99 11.46
CA SER A 2 -20.30 -13.33 10.86
C SER A 2 -20.38 -13.14 9.36
N GLN A 3 -19.62 -12.19 8.80
CA GLN A 3 -19.51 -12.03 7.35
C GLN A 3 -18.86 -13.28 6.77
N LYS A 4 -19.64 -14.08 6.03
CA LYS A 4 -19.12 -15.18 5.22
C LYS A 4 -18.19 -14.57 4.17
N HIS A 5 -16.90 -14.78 4.34
CA HIS A 5 -15.89 -14.53 3.31
C HIS A 5 -16.24 -15.34 2.07
N VAL A 6 -16.78 -14.67 1.05
CA VAL A 6 -16.85 -15.23 -0.30
C VAL A 6 -15.40 -15.32 -0.77
N LYS A 7 -14.84 -16.53 -0.81
CA LYS A 7 -13.54 -16.78 -1.44
C LYS A 7 -13.65 -16.38 -2.91
N GLN A 8 -13.06 -15.24 -3.25
CA GLN A 8 -12.94 -14.78 -4.63
C GLN A 8 -12.20 -15.87 -5.41
N ALA A 9 -12.72 -16.25 -6.59
CA ALA A 9 -12.16 -17.30 -7.41
C ALA A 9 -10.68 -16.99 -7.70
N ALA A 10 -9.79 -17.97 -7.54
CA ALA A 10 -8.35 -17.78 -7.71
C ALA A 10 -8.05 -17.36 -9.16
N ARG A 11 -7.70 -16.08 -9.35
CA ARG A 11 -7.27 -15.53 -10.65
C ARG A 11 -5.92 -16.13 -11.04
N GLY A 12 -5.71 -16.35 -12.34
CA GLY A 12 -4.44 -16.90 -12.84
C GLY A 12 -3.30 -15.89 -12.70
N GLN A 13 -2.09 -16.36 -12.41
CA GLN A 13 -0.90 -15.51 -12.23
C GLN A 13 -0.65 -14.55 -13.41
N ARG A 14 -0.81 -15.03 -14.65
CA ARG A 14 -0.68 -14.19 -15.84
C ARG A 14 -1.69 -13.04 -15.87
N GLN A 15 -2.93 -13.30 -15.45
CA GLN A 15 -3.99 -12.29 -15.40
C GLN A 15 -3.68 -11.26 -14.31
N ILE A 16 -3.26 -11.69 -13.12
CA ILE A 16 -2.87 -10.79 -12.02
C ILE A 16 -1.74 -9.86 -12.46
N TYR A 17 -0.72 -10.38 -13.15
CA TYR A 17 0.38 -9.54 -13.64
C TYR A 17 -0.08 -8.47 -14.64
N GLU A 18 -0.93 -8.84 -15.59
CA GLU A 18 -1.42 -7.88 -16.59
C GLU A 18 -2.32 -6.82 -15.96
N GLU A 19 -3.22 -7.22 -15.05
CA GLU A 19 -4.07 -6.31 -14.29
C GLU A 19 -3.24 -5.36 -13.41
N ASN A 20 -2.20 -5.87 -12.73
CA ASN A 20 -1.26 -5.07 -11.94
C ASN A 20 -0.54 -4.04 -12.82
N ARG A 21 -0.03 -4.48 -13.98
CA ARG A 21 0.65 -3.59 -14.93
C ARG A 21 -0.27 -2.49 -15.44
N GLN A 22 -1.49 -2.84 -15.82
CA GLN A 22 -2.49 -1.86 -16.26
C GLN A 22 -2.84 -0.88 -15.15
N THR A 23 -2.94 -1.35 -13.92
CA THR A 23 -3.19 -0.52 -12.73
C THR A 23 -2.07 0.49 -12.55
N ILE A 24 -0.81 0.06 -12.53
CA ILE A 24 0.34 0.97 -12.38
C ILE A 24 0.35 2.02 -13.49
N ILE A 25 0.11 1.62 -14.75
CA ILE A 25 0.07 2.54 -15.89
C ILE A 25 -1.06 3.56 -15.73
N ALA A 26 -2.27 3.11 -15.38
CA ALA A 26 -3.42 3.99 -15.22
C ALA A 26 -3.18 5.03 -14.12
N TYR A 27 -2.71 4.60 -12.95
CA TYR A 27 -2.43 5.51 -11.83
C TYR A 27 -1.24 6.44 -12.09
N SER A 28 -0.21 5.96 -12.81
CA SER A 28 0.92 6.80 -13.25
C SER A 28 0.47 7.86 -14.25
N ALA A 29 -0.40 7.49 -15.20
CA ALA A 29 -0.97 8.43 -16.17
C ALA A 29 -1.82 9.49 -15.46
N VAL A 30 -2.69 9.08 -14.53
CA VAL A 30 -3.51 10.01 -13.73
C VAL A 30 -2.63 10.98 -12.94
N SER A 31 -1.57 10.49 -12.27
CA SER A 31 -0.61 11.35 -11.54
C SER A 31 0.13 12.32 -12.47
N ALA A 32 0.60 11.87 -13.64
CA ALA A 32 1.30 12.72 -14.59
C ALA A 32 0.39 13.79 -15.19
N VAL A 33 -0.87 13.45 -15.48
CA VAL A 33 -1.87 14.37 -16.03
C VAL A 33 -2.23 15.43 -15.00
N SER A 34 -2.54 15.03 -13.76
CA SER A 34 -2.92 15.99 -12.71
C SER A 34 -1.79 16.97 -12.40
N LEU A 35 -0.55 16.48 -12.28
CA LEU A 35 0.63 17.30 -12.03
C LEU A 35 0.87 18.29 -13.17
N SER A 36 0.81 17.80 -14.41
CA SER A 36 1.01 18.64 -15.61
C SER A 36 -0.03 19.73 -15.71
N ILE A 37 -1.32 19.39 -15.56
CA ILE A 37 -2.42 20.36 -15.67
C ILE A 37 -2.30 21.42 -14.58
N VAL A 38 -2.14 21.02 -13.32
CA VAL A 38 -2.05 21.96 -12.19
C VAL A 38 -0.78 22.81 -12.28
N GLY A 39 0.35 22.23 -12.67
CA GLY A 39 1.60 22.96 -12.88
C GLY A 39 1.49 24.02 -13.98
N ILE A 40 0.87 23.67 -15.12
CA ILE A 40 0.64 24.60 -16.23
C ILE A 40 -0.29 25.74 -15.80
N LEU A 41 -1.41 25.43 -15.14
CA LEU A 41 -2.35 26.45 -14.67
C LEU A 41 -1.71 27.39 -13.64
N ASN A 42 -0.93 26.84 -12.71
CA ASN A 42 -0.20 27.62 -11.71
C ASN A 42 0.84 28.55 -12.34
N PHE A 43 1.52 28.11 -13.40
CA PHE A 43 2.51 28.89 -14.12
C PHE A 43 1.89 30.00 -14.99
N PHE A 44 0.89 29.66 -15.80
CA PHE A 44 0.36 30.58 -16.82
C PHE A 44 -0.86 31.40 -16.40
N VAL A 45 -1.69 30.90 -15.48
CA VAL A 45 -2.99 31.51 -15.14
C VAL A 45 -2.97 32.16 -13.78
N PHE A 46 -2.56 31.41 -12.75
CA PHE A 46 -2.77 31.82 -11.36
C PHE A 46 -1.62 32.58 -10.71
N ASN A 47 -0.47 32.75 -11.39
CA ASN A 47 0.75 33.34 -10.82
C ASN A 47 1.05 32.77 -9.41
N ALA A 48 1.15 31.44 -9.37
CA ALA A 48 1.13 30.67 -8.13
C ALA A 48 2.24 31.08 -7.13
N SER A 49 1.89 31.06 -5.85
CA SER A 49 2.78 31.41 -4.76
C SER A 49 3.84 30.33 -4.52
N ARG A 50 4.86 30.64 -3.71
CA ARG A 50 5.85 29.64 -3.28
C ARG A 50 5.19 28.44 -2.58
N GLY A 51 4.09 28.67 -1.85
CA GLY A 51 3.36 27.61 -1.15
C GLY A 51 2.73 26.60 -2.11
N ASP A 52 2.19 27.07 -3.22
CA ASP A 52 1.57 26.22 -4.24
C ASP A 52 2.61 25.31 -4.91
N TRP A 53 3.78 25.86 -5.24
CA TRP A 53 4.89 25.08 -5.81
C TRP A 53 5.46 24.07 -4.81
N ILE A 54 5.64 24.46 -3.54
CA ILE A 54 6.10 23.54 -2.49
C ILE A 54 5.10 22.41 -2.30
N GLY A 55 3.80 22.73 -2.20
CA GLY A 55 2.74 21.73 -2.10
C GLY A 55 2.72 20.79 -3.29
N LEU A 56 2.86 21.33 -4.52
CA LEU A 56 2.88 20.54 -5.74
C LEU A 56 4.09 19.58 -5.77
N ILE A 57 5.27 20.04 -5.36
CA ILE A 57 6.47 19.21 -5.24
C ILE A 57 6.30 18.09 -4.20
N ILE A 58 5.75 18.43 -3.02
CA ILE A 58 5.46 17.42 -1.98
C ILE A 58 4.51 16.35 -2.53
N SER A 59 3.43 16.78 -3.20
CA SER A 59 2.46 15.87 -3.78
C SER A 59 3.07 14.97 -4.87
N PHE A 60 3.99 15.50 -5.68
CA PHE A 60 4.75 14.75 -6.67
C PHE A 60 5.57 13.63 -6.03
N PHE A 61 6.32 13.94 -4.96
CA PHE A 61 7.11 12.93 -4.27
C PHE A 61 6.25 11.85 -3.60
N CYS A 62 5.09 12.23 -3.02
CA CYS A 62 4.14 11.26 -2.48
C CYS A 62 3.58 10.31 -3.55
N GLN A 63 3.21 10.84 -4.72
CA GLN A 63 2.74 10.05 -5.85
C GLN A 63 3.85 9.15 -6.41
N LEU A 64 5.05 9.68 -6.61
CA LEU A 64 6.21 8.93 -7.08
C LEU A 64 6.57 7.78 -6.14
N CYS A 65 6.56 8.04 -4.83
CA CYS A 65 6.78 7.02 -3.81
C CYS A 65 5.72 5.91 -3.91
N SER A 66 4.44 6.28 -4.03
CA SER A 66 3.33 5.33 -4.14
C SER A 66 3.41 4.46 -5.40
N ILE A 67 3.74 5.06 -6.54
CA ILE A 67 3.98 4.34 -7.80
C ILE A 67 5.18 3.41 -7.67
N GLY A 68 6.26 3.86 -7.04
CA GLY A 68 7.45 3.04 -6.78
C GLY A 68 7.15 1.84 -5.87
N LEU A 69 6.33 2.03 -4.83
CA LEU A 69 5.88 0.95 -3.95
C LEU A 69 4.97 -0.05 -4.69
N MET A 70 4.03 0.41 -5.50
CA MET A 70 3.23 -0.51 -6.33
C MET A 70 4.08 -1.29 -7.33
N SER A 71 5.08 -0.62 -7.91
CA SER A 71 6.01 -1.25 -8.85
C SER A 71 6.90 -2.30 -8.20
N SER A 72 7.28 -2.12 -6.93
CA SER A 72 8.06 -3.11 -6.18
C SER A 72 7.21 -4.30 -5.69
N MET A 73 5.89 -4.12 -5.55
CA MET A 73 4.93 -5.18 -5.19
C MET A 73 4.64 -6.12 -6.36
N MET A 74 4.66 -5.61 -7.59
CA MET A 74 4.56 -6.43 -8.79
C MET A 74 5.87 -7.21 -8.99
N LYS A 75 5.78 -8.54 -9.13
CA LYS A 75 6.90 -9.38 -9.54
C LYS A 75 6.64 -9.90 -10.95
N GLY A 76 7.68 -9.95 -11.77
CA GLY A 76 7.60 -10.42 -13.16
C GLY A 76 8.44 -11.66 -13.38
N ILE A 77 8.41 -12.63 -12.46
CA ILE A 77 9.27 -13.81 -12.59
C ILE A 77 8.68 -14.68 -13.71
N ARG A 78 9.52 -15.01 -14.70
CA ARG A 78 9.14 -15.80 -15.86
C ARG A 78 9.94 -17.10 -15.91
N ASN A 79 9.32 -18.15 -16.42
CA ASN A 79 9.97 -19.41 -16.74
C ASN A 79 10.81 -19.28 -18.03
N GLU A 80 11.63 -20.30 -18.35
CA GLU A 80 12.41 -20.43 -19.59
C GLU A 80 11.54 -20.30 -20.85
N LYS A 81 10.26 -20.69 -20.77
CA LYS A 81 9.25 -20.53 -21.83
C LYS A 81 8.60 -19.15 -21.87
N ASN A 82 9.15 -18.15 -21.17
CA ASN A 82 8.64 -16.79 -21.02
C ASN A 82 7.21 -16.69 -20.42
N GLN A 83 6.77 -17.73 -19.71
CA GLN A 83 5.48 -17.76 -19.01
C GLN A 83 5.64 -17.19 -17.59
N ILE A 84 4.67 -16.41 -17.14
CA ILE A 84 4.68 -15.78 -15.81
C ILE A 84 4.43 -16.85 -14.75
N ILE A 85 5.41 -17.05 -13.86
CA ILE A 85 5.34 -18.02 -12.76
C ILE A 85 4.96 -17.37 -11.43
N ASP A 86 5.33 -16.10 -11.24
CA ASP A 86 4.95 -15.31 -10.07
C ASP A 86 4.71 -13.86 -10.51
N ALA A 87 3.47 -13.40 -10.29
CA ALA A 87 3.02 -12.03 -10.58
C ALA A 87 3.28 -11.05 -9.43
N GLY A 88 3.72 -11.54 -8.27
CA GLY A 88 3.88 -10.76 -7.05
C GLY A 88 2.56 -10.56 -6.31
N LEU A 89 2.47 -9.46 -5.55
CA LEU A 89 1.28 -9.12 -4.81
C LEU A 89 0.19 -8.61 -5.77
N ASP A 90 -1.04 -9.08 -5.61
CA ASP A 90 -2.18 -8.54 -6.35
C ASP A 90 -2.46 -7.10 -5.83
N LEU A 91 -2.29 -6.10 -6.70
CA LEU A 91 -2.55 -4.71 -6.36
C LEU A 91 -4.04 -4.41 -6.28
N ASN A 92 -4.89 -5.26 -6.86
CA ASN A 92 -6.34 -5.09 -6.94
C ASN A 92 -7.10 -5.87 -5.86
N ASP A 93 -6.38 -6.54 -4.97
CA ASP A 93 -6.96 -7.09 -3.74
C ASP A 93 -7.26 -5.95 -2.74
N PRO A 94 -8.53 -5.75 -2.32
CA PRO A 94 -8.93 -4.69 -1.38
C PRO A 94 -8.24 -4.77 -0.01
N GLN A 95 -7.68 -5.92 0.36
CA GLN A 95 -6.97 -6.11 1.63
C GLN A 95 -5.46 -5.95 1.49
N ALA A 96 -4.95 -5.87 0.25
CA ALA A 96 -3.54 -5.73 -0.02
C ALA A 96 -3.05 -4.31 0.21
N PHE A 97 -1.74 -4.18 0.40
CA PHE A 97 -1.11 -2.88 0.61
C PHE A 97 -1.24 -1.95 -0.62
N GLY A 98 -1.42 -2.53 -1.82
CA GLY A 98 -1.58 -1.78 -3.06
C GLY A 98 -2.74 -0.78 -3.03
N GLU A 99 -3.82 -1.07 -2.29
CA GLU A 99 -4.95 -0.16 -2.15
C GLU A 99 -4.56 1.16 -1.48
N TYR A 100 -3.73 1.12 -0.43
CA TYR A 100 -3.24 2.34 0.21
C TYR A 100 -2.37 3.19 -0.72
N CYS A 101 -1.60 2.56 -1.61
CA CYS A 101 -0.81 3.30 -2.61
C CYS A 101 -1.72 4.01 -3.62
N LYS A 102 -2.82 3.38 -4.03
CA LYS A 102 -3.83 4.01 -4.90
C LYS A 102 -4.51 5.17 -4.19
N ASP A 103 -4.91 4.99 -2.93
CA ASP A 103 -5.54 6.03 -2.11
C ASP A 103 -4.65 7.27 -1.98
N VAL A 104 -3.35 7.08 -1.79
CA VAL A 104 -2.37 8.18 -1.76
C VAL A 104 -2.39 8.97 -3.08
N ILE A 105 -2.42 8.27 -4.23
CA ILE A 105 -2.44 8.94 -5.54
C ILE A 105 -3.75 9.68 -5.74
N ILE A 106 -4.89 9.05 -5.45
CA ILE A 106 -6.22 9.66 -5.59
C ILE A 106 -6.34 10.90 -4.70
N LEU A 107 -5.96 10.79 -3.42
CA LEU A 107 -5.96 11.92 -2.50
C LEU A 107 -5.04 13.03 -3.01
N SER A 108 -3.86 12.70 -3.52
CA SER A 108 -2.93 13.68 -4.08
C SER A 108 -3.53 14.42 -5.27
N VAL A 109 -4.22 13.73 -6.18
CA VAL A 109 -4.91 14.37 -7.31
C VAL A 109 -6.03 15.29 -6.83
N LEU A 110 -6.83 14.86 -5.86
CA LEU A 110 -7.88 15.70 -5.28
C LEU A 110 -7.31 16.96 -4.63
N VAL A 111 -6.21 16.83 -3.90
CA VAL A 111 -5.49 17.95 -3.29
C VAL A 111 -4.92 18.89 -4.34
N GLN A 112 -4.30 18.37 -5.40
CA GLN A 112 -3.76 19.17 -6.50
C GLN A 112 -4.85 20.00 -7.19
N ILE A 113 -5.99 19.38 -7.52
CA ILE A 113 -7.13 20.09 -8.12
C ILE A 113 -7.71 21.12 -7.14
N GLY A 114 -7.91 20.74 -5.87
CA GLY A 114 -8.39 21.64 -4.82
C GLY A 114 -7.46 22.84 -4.57
N SER A 115 -6.15 22.63 -4.76
CA SER A 115 -5.14 23.67 -4.55
C SER A 115 -5.28 24.85 -5.50
N LEU A 116 -5.87 24.64 -6.69
CA LEU A 116 -6.18 25.72 -7.64
C LEU A 116 -7.16 26.75 -7.06
N PHE A 117 -7.99 26.33 -6.11
CA PHE A 117 -8.91 27.23 -5.39
C PHE A 117 -8.28 27.79 -4.12
N SER A 118 -7.47 26.98 -3.42
CA SER A 118 -6.81 27.40 -2.19
C SER A 118 -5.61 26.53 -1.83
N VAL A 119 -4.47 27.16 -1.53
CA VAL A 119 -3.25 26.48 -1.06
C VAL A 119 -3.47 25.62 0.19
N TYR A 120 -4.48 25.93 1.01
CA TYR A 120 -4.77 25.19 2.24
C TYR A 120 -5.19 23.73 1.98
N PHE A 121 -5.61 23.37 0.76
CA PHE A 121 -5.92 21.98 0.42
C PHE A 121 -4.71 21.05 0.58
N TYR A 122 -3.47 21.55 0.47
CA TYR A 122 -2.27 20.75 0.73
C TYR A 122 -2.18 20.24 2.17
N PHE A 123 -2.86 20.87 3.13
CA PHE A 123 -2.92 20.34 4.50
C PHE A 123 -3.66 19.00 4.60
N LEU A 124 -4.53 18.66 3.63
CA LEU A 124 -5.15 17.33 3.59
C LEU A 124 -4.13 16.21 3.38
N MET A 125 -2.94 16.51 2.85
CA MET A 125 -1.88 15.49 2.75
C MET A 125 -1.42 14.98 4.12
N PHE A 126 -1.58 15.76 5.20
CA PHE A 126 -1.29 15.29 6.56
C PHE A 126 -2.22 14.16 7.02
N LEU A 127 -3.35 13.91 6.35
CA LEU A 127 -4.18 12.73 6.60
C LEU A 127 -3.41 11.43 6.35
N LEU A 128 -2.49 11.41 5.39
CA LEU A 128 -1.68 10.23 5.06
C LEU A 128 -0.77 9.80 6.23
N PRO A 129 0.13 10.65 6.77
CA PRO A 129 0.94 10.28 7.92
C PRO A 129 0.10 10.05 9.16
N MET A 130 -0.97 10.83 9.40
CA MET A 130 -1.87 10.60 10.53
C MET A 130 -2.51 9.21 10.47
N PHE A 131 -3.01 8.80 9.30
CA PHE A 131 -3.59 7.48 9.10
C PHE A 131 -2.54 6.36 9.26
N GLY A 132 -1.33 6.56 8.72
CA GLY A 132 -0.22 5.63 8.89
C GLY A 132 0.16 5.42 10.35
N ILE A 133 0.29 6.51 11.12
CA ILE A 133 0.57 6.49 12.55
C ILE A 133 -0.56 5.80 13.32
N TYR A 134 -1.82 6.11 13.02
CA TYR A 134 -2.98 5.45 13.64
C TYR A 134 -2.94 3.93 13.42
N LYS A 135 -2.64 3.49 12.20
CA LYS A 135 -2.55 2.07 11.87
C LYS A 135 -1.36 1.39 12.56
N LEU A 136 -0.21 2.06 12.61
CA LEU A 136 0.98 1.61 13.32
C LEU A 136 0.69 1.47 14.83
N TRP A 137 0.01 2.45 15.41
CA TRP A 137 -0.36 2.46 16.81
C TRP A 137 -1.30 1.30 17.15
N THR A 138 -2.37 1.11 16.36
CA THR A 138 -3.38 0.08 16.63
C THR A 138 -2.90 -1.35 16.35
N LYS A 139 -1.97 -1.55 15.41
CA LYS A 139 -1.53 -2.89 14.99
C LYS A 139 -0.22 -3.36 15.63
N LEU A 140 0.68 -2.45 15.96
CA LEU A 140 2.02 -2.80 16.46
C LEU A 140 2.25 -2.26 17.87
N LEU A 141 2.17 -0.94 18.06
CA LEU A 141 2.59 -0.33 19.33
C LEU A 141 1.61 -0.63 20.47
N GLY A 142 0.31 -0.42 20.27
CA GLY A 142 -0.71 -0.66 21.28
C GLY A 142 -0.67 -2.10 21.82
N PRO A 143 -0.75 -3.13 20.96
CA PRO A 143 -0.66 -4.52 21.40
C PRO A 143 0.66 -4.85 22.11
N TRP A 144 1.78 -4.22 21.72
CA TRP A 144 3.07 -4.45 22.37
C TRP A 144 3.17 -3.77 23.74
N PHE A 145 2.70 -2.53 23.87
CA PHE A 145 2.70 -1.78 25.13
C PHE A 145 1.71 -2.34 26.16
N PHE A 146 0.58 -2.86 25.69
CA PHE A 146 -0.48 -3.42 26.54
C PHE A 146 -0.55 -4.95 26.45
N ALA A 147 0.52 -5.60 25.99
CA ALA A 147 0.59 -7.05 26.01
C ALA A 147 0.51 -7.52 27.48
N PRO A 148 -0.43 -8.40 27.84
CA PRO A 148 -0.40 -9.02 29.16
C PRO A 148 0.94 -9.73 29.33
N ALA A 149 1.52 -9.66 30.54
CA ALA A 149 2.72 -10.42 30.87
C ALA A 149 2.50 -11.88 30.42
N PRO A 150 3.48 -12.53 29.79
CA PRO A 150 3.32 -13.92 29.36
C PRO A 150 2.95 -14.72 30.59
N GLU A 151 1.69 -15.18 30.64
CA GLU A 151 1.25 -16.13 31.64
C GLU A 151 2.20 -17.32 31.48
N LEU A 152 2.92 -17.64 32.57
CA LEU A 152 3.68 -18.88 32.68
C LEU A 152 2.67 -20.02 32.67
N ASP A 153 2.17 -20.34 31.49
CA ASP A 153 1.32 -21.50 31.23
C ASP A 153 2.20 -22.74 31.45
N GLU A 154 2.19 -23.27 32.67
CA GLU A 154 2.76 -24.59 33.02
C GLU A 154 2.22 -25.71 32.10
N ASN A 155 1.11 -25.48 31.39
CA ASN A 155 0.53 -26.41 30.42
C ASN A 155 1.19 -26.42 29.03
N ASN A 156 2.00 -25.42 28.66
CA ASN A 156 2.63 -25.37 27.33
C ASN A 156 3.94 -26.17 27.24
N ASP A 157 4.59 -26.44 28.38
CA ASP A 157 5.80 -27.25 28.43
C ASP A 157 5.53 -28.74 28.16
N GLY A 158 4.36 -29.25 28.55
CA GLY A 158 3.95 -30.63 28.26
C GLY A 158 3.77 -30.91 26.76
N LYS A 159 3.23 -29.96 25.99
CA LYS A 159 3.06 -30.10 24.53
C LYS A 159 4.38 -29.95 23.77
N LYS A 160 5.30 -29.08 24.24
CA LYS A 160 6.64 -28.93 23.67
C LYS A 160 7.52 -30.16 23.93
N LYS A 161 7.43 -30.79 25.12
CA LYS A 161 8.12 -32.07 25.42
C LYS A 161 7.65 -33.22 24.51
N LYS A 162 6.33 -33.41 24.35
CA LYS A 162 5.78 -34.48 23.48
C LYS A 162 6.15 -34.32 21.99
N ARG A 163 6.28 -33.09 21.49
CA ARG A 163 6.76 -32.84 20.12
C ARG A 163 8.24 -33.20 19.96
N LYS A 164 9.08 -32.86 20.93
CA LYS A 164 10.51 -33.21 20.91
C LYS A 164 10.73 -34.72 21.01
N GLU A 165 9.99 -35.44 21.85
CA GLU A 165 10.06 -36.91 21.91
C GLU A 165 9.68 -37.56 20.57
N LYS A 166 8.58 -37.15 19.94
CA LYS A 166 8.20 -37.68 18.61
C LYS A 166 9.26 -37.46 17.54
N THR A 167 9.96 -36.31 17.56
CA THR A 167 11.06 -36.04 16.60
C THR A 167 12.29 -36.89 16.87
N VAL A 168 12.55 -37.27 18.13
CA VAL A 168 13.67 -38.14 18.50
C VAL A 168 13.41 -39.60 18.11
N TYR A 169 12.18 -40.11 18.29
CA TYR A 169 11.82 -41.46 17.85
C TYR A 169 11.80 -41.63 16.32
N LEU A 170 11.51 -40.56 15.57
CA LEU A 170 11.54 -40.58 14.10
C LEU A 170 12.96 -40.45 13.51
N ARG A 171 13.97 -40.23 14.35
CA ARG A 171 15.38 -40.08 13.95
C ARG A 171 16.27 -41.27 14.32
N ARG A 172 15.70 -42.33 14.88
CA ARG A 172 16.38 -43.58 15.24
C ARG A 172 15.86 -44.70 14.35
#